data_AF-A0A7Z1IXW4-F1
#
_entry.id   AF-A0A7Z1IXW4-F1
#
_cell.length_a   1.000
_cell.length_b   1.000
_cell.length_c   1.000
_cell.angle_alpha   90.00
_cell.angle_beta   90.00
_cell.angle_gamma   90.00
#
_symmetry.space_group_name_H-M   'P 1'
#
loop_
_entity.id
_entity.type
_entity.pdbx_description
1 polymer ?
#
loop_
_entity_poly.entity_id
_entity_poly.type
_entity_poly.pdbx_seq_one_letter_code
_entity_poly.pdbx_strand_id
1 'polypeptide(L)' 'MKYLSDHPKLQGIAQQNSFKHT' A
#
# COMPACT_ATOMS: atom_id res chain seq x y z
N MET A 1 4.95 11.96 -0.18
CA MET A 1 5.72 10.72 0.05
C MET A 1 6.29 10.59 1.47
N LYS A 2 5.97 11.47 2.44
CA LYS A 2 6.54 11.37 3.80
C LYS A 2 5.79 10.34 4.68
N TYR A 3 4.47 10.28 4.60
CA TYR A 3 3.65 9.39 5.43
C TYR A 3 4.03 7.90 5.41
N LEU A 4 4.30 7.32 4.23
CA LEU A 4 4.72 5.92 4.12
C LEU A 4 6.13 5.70 4.71
N SER A 5 7.02 6.67 4.57
CA SER A 5 8.37 6.63 5.16
C SER A 5 8.34 6.82 6.67
N ASP A 6 7.43 7.65 7.18
CA ASP A 6 7.22 7.88 8.62
C ASP A 6 6.55 6.67 9.30
N HIS A 7 5.92 5.78 8.51
CA HIS A 7 5.24 4.58 8.98
C HIS A 7 5.73 3.32 8.24
N PRO A 8 6.99 2.89 8.43
CA PRO A 8 7.55 1.73 7.74
C PRO A 8 6.78 0.43 8.01
N LYS A 9 6.07 0.37 9.15
CA LYS A 9 5.18 -0.75 9.52
C LYS A 9 4.03 -0.97 8.53
N LEU A 10 3.65 0.02 7.73
CA LEU A 10 2.59 -0.10 6.73
C LEU A 10 3.05 -0.80 5.45
N GLN A 11 4.37 -0.97 5.26
CA GLN A 11 4.92 -1.66 4.09
C GLN A 11 4.46 -3.11 4.08
N GLY A 12 3.91 -3.56 2.94
CA GLY A 12 3.46 -4.93 2.75
C GLY A 12 2.10 -5.29 3.33
N ILE A 13 1.41 -4.38 4.04
CA ILE A 13 0.07 -4.65 4.62
C ILE A 13 -1.00 -4.77 3.53
N ALA A 14 -1.01 -3.88 2.54
CA ALA A 14 -1.98 -3.92 1.46
C ALA A 14 -1.51 -4.86 0.35
N GLN A 15 -2.28 -5.92 0.07
CA GLN A 15 -1.99 -6.91 -0.97
C GLN A 15 -3.21 -7.26 -1.84
N GLN A 16 -4.34 -6.60 -1.62
CA GLN A 16 -5.52 -6.84 -2.42
C GLN A 16 -5.40 -6.11 -3.76
N ASN A 17 -5.59 -6.86 -4.83
CA ASN A 17 -5.74 -6.30 -6.16
C ASN A 17 -7.00 -5.43 -6.18
N SER A 18 -6.87 -4.21 -6.68
CA SER A 18 -8.02 -3.42 -7.06
C SER A 18 -8.75 -4.09 -8.22
N PHE A 19 -10.03 -3.78 -8.35
CA PHE A 19 -10.79 -4.16 -9.53
C PHE A 19 -10.10 -3.61 -10.79
N LYS A 20 -9.88 -4.51 -11.76
CA LYS A 20 -9.28 -4.20 -13.05
C LYS A 20 -10.25 -4.74 -14.11
N HIS A 21 -10.78 -3.82 -14.91
CA HIS A 21 -11.95 -4.04 -15.77
C HIS A 21 -11.70 -5.02 -16.92
N THR A 22 -10.45 -5.25 -17.29
CA THR A 22 -9.95 -6.36 -18.11
C THR A 22 -8.44 -6.27 -18.19
#